data_AF-A0A377XE93-F1
#
_entry.id   AF-A0A377XE93-F1
#
_cell.length_a   1.000
_cell.length_b   1.000
_cell.length_c   1.000
_cell.angle_alpha   90.00
_cell.angle_beta   90.00
_cell.angle_gamma   90.00
#
_symmetry.space_group_name_H-M   'P 1'
#
loop_
_entity.id
_entity.type
_entity.pdbx_description
1 polymer ?
#
loop_
_entity_poly.entity_id
_entity_poly.type
_entity_poly.pdbx_seq_one_letter_code
_entity_poly.pdbx_strand_id
1 'polypeptide(L)'
;MKPRHADLFASDLDEATLIRSIDRLLMFYIRTADRLQRTSTWMDNLEGGVAYLRQVVLEDSLGIGEELEQEMARIVDSYQCEWQTTLNDPQRLALFRSFVNSDQPGRGCAAPRSARSAAAAAD
;
A
#
# COMPACT_ATOMS: atom_id res chain seq x y z
N MET A 1 -9.89 -20.99 -9.77
CA MET A 1 -8.69 -20.13 -9.60
C MET A 1 -7.49 -21.04 -9.46
N LYS A 2 -6.48 -20.93 -10.34
CA LYS A 2 -5.21 -21.65 -10.19
C LYS A 2 -4.25 -20.73 -9.41
N PRO A 3 -3.74 -21.12 -8.23
CA PRO A 3 -2.75 -20.32 -7.51
C PRO A 3 -1.52 -20.11 -8.40
N ARG A 4 -1.03 -18.87 -8.49
CA ARG A 4 0.14 -18.47 -9.28
C ARG A 4 1.12 -17.75 -8.36
N HIS A 5 2.40 -18.08 -8.49
CA HIS A 5 3.48 -17.38 -7.79
C HIS A 5 3.87 -16.12 -8.57
N ALA A 6 4.46 -15.15 -7.89
CA ALA A 6 4.99 -13.96 -8.54
C ALA A 6 6.16 -14.34 -9.45
N ASP A 7 6.23 -13.70 -10.61
CA ASP A 7 7.37 -13.78 -11.52
C ASP A 7 8.31 -12.60 -11.26
N LEU A 8 9.62 -12.84 -11.30
CA LEU A 8 10.61 -11.77 -11.11
C LEU A 8 10.46 -10.73 -12.22
N PHE A 9 10.14 -9.48 -11.88
CA PHE A 9 9.92 -8.42 -12.87
C PHE A 9 11.21 -7.68 -13.24
N ALA A 10 11.96 -7.24 -12.24
CA ALA A 10 13.26 -6.59 -12.40
C ALA A 10 14.08 -6.78 -11.11
N SER A 11 15.40 -6.68 -11.21
CA SER A 11 16.33 -6.67 -10.07
C SER A 11 17.29 -5.48 -10.19
N ASP A 12 18.03 -5.20 -9.12
CA ASP A 12 19.14 -4.23 -9.09
C ASP A 12 18.72 -2.80 -9.50
N LEU A 13 17.53 -2.38 -9.07
CA LEU A 13 17.00 -1.04 -9.31
C LEU A 13 17.38 -0.08 -8.18
N ASP A 14 17.69 1.16 -8.54
CA ASP A 14 17.72 2.27 -7.59
C ASP A 14 16.30 2.66 -7.16
N GLU A 15 16.19 3.41 -6.05
CA GLU A 15 14.91 3.80 -5.44
C GLU A 15 14.01 4.58 -6.41
N ALA A 16 14.56 5.53 -7.17
CA ALA A 16 13.77 6.35 -8.08
C ALA A 16 13.24 5.52 -9.25
N THR A 17 14.06 4.62 -9.79
CA THR A 17 13.64 3.70 -10.86
C THR A 17 12.64 2.66 -10.35
N LEU A 18 12.79 2.18 -9.11
CA LEU A 18 11.84 1.27 -8.47
C LEU A 18 10.45 1.91 -8.36
N ILE A 19 10.37 3.13 -7.80
CA ILE A 19 9.10 3.85 -7.63
C ILE A 19 8.45 4.09 -9.00
N ARG A 20 9.17 4.65 -9.97
CA ARG A 20 8.66 4.86 -11.34
C ARG A 20 8.14 3.58 -11.99
N SER A 21 8.84 2.45 -11.80
CA SER A 21 8.44 1.16 -12.36
C SER A 21 7.13 0.66 -11.73
N ILE A 22 6.96 0.85 -10.42
CA ILE A 22 5.72 0.50 -9.71
C ILE A 22 4.57 1.39 -10.19
N ASP A 23 4.78 2.69 -10.31
CA ASP A 23 3.75 3.65 -10.74
C ASP A 23 3.21 3.30 -12.12
N ARG A 24 4.13 3.12 -13.07
CA ARG A 24 3.80 2.71 -14.44
C ARG A 24 3.08 1.36 -14.47
N LEU A 25 3.55 0.36 -13.72
CA LEU A 25 2.93 -0.96 -13.68
C LEU A 25 1.49 -0.89 -13.14
N LEU A 26 1.28 -0.16 -12.04
CA LEU A 26 -0.04 -0.02 -11.41
C LEU A 26 -1.00 0.73 -12.33
N MET A 27 -0.57 1.82 -12.95
CA MET A 27 -1.42 2.57 -13.88
C MET A 27 -1.72 1.78 -15.15
N PHE A 28 -0.74 1.08 -15.71
CA PHE A 28 -0.95 0.21 -16.86
C PHE A 28 -1.95 -0.91 -16.54
N TYR A 29 -1.82 -1.52 -15.36
CA TYR A 29 -2.79 -2.52 -14.87
C TYR A 29 -4.19 -1.92 -14.73
N ILE A 30 -4.34 -0.75 -14.11
CA ILE A 30 -5.65 -0.08 -13.93
C ILE A 30 -6.31 0.22 -15.28
N ARG A 31 -5.53 0.64 -16.29
CA ARG A 31 -6.04 0.98 -17.63
C ARG A 31 -6.45 -0.24 -18.45
N THR A 32 -5.78 -1.37 -18.28
CA THR A 32 -5.92 -2.52 -19.19
C THR A 32 -6.63 -3.72 -18.60
N ALA A 33 -6.79 -3.78 -17.27
CA ALA A 33 -7.49 -4.87 -16.60
C ALA A 33 -9.01 -4.69 -16.64
N ASP A 34 -9.71 -5.82 -16.70
CA ASP A 34 -11.17 -5.87 -16.56
C ASP A 34 -11.60 -5.54 -15.11
N ARG A 35 -12.87 -5.16 -14.95
CA ARG A 35 -13.44 -4.88 -13.63
C ARG A 35 -13.32 -6.09 -12.70
N LEU A 36 -12.75 -5.88 -11.51
CA LEU A 36 -12.51 -6.91 -10.50
C LEU A 36 -11.58 -8.05 -10.96
N GLN A 37 -10.83 -7.84 -12.05
CA GLN A 37 -9.86 -8.81 -12.52
C GLN A 37 -8.61 -8.76 -11.65
N ARG A 38 -8.15 -9.90 -11.15
CA ARG A 38 -6.90 -9.98 -10.39
C ARG A 38 -5.69 -9.92 -11.32
N THR A 39 -4.60 -9.36 -10.81
CA THR A 39 -3.31 -9.22 -11.52
C THR A 39 -2.81 -10.54 -12.11
N SER A 40 -3.01 -11.68 -11.44
CA SER A 40 -2.59 -12.99 -11.98
C SER A 40 -3.34 -13.37 -13.26
N THR A 41 -4.66 -13.18 -13.28
CA THR A 41 -5.51 -13.47 -14.45
C THR A 41 -5.29 -12.44 -15.56
N TRP A 42 -5.08 -11.18 -15.19
CA TRP A 42 -4.68 -10.15 -16.13
C TRP A 42 -3.35 -10.48 -16.82
N MET A 43 -2.34 -10.91 -16.06
CA MET A 43 -1.04 -11.34 -16.60
C MET A 43 -1.14 -12.58 -17.50
N ASP A 44 -2.02 -13.54 -17.19
CA ASP A 44 -2.29 -14.71 -18.05
C ASP A 44 -2.87 -14.29 -19.42
N ASN A 45 -3.64 -13.20 -19.46
CA ASN A 45 -4.32 -12.73 -20.66
C ASN A 45 -3.46 -11.79 -21.52
N LEU A 46 -2.35 -11.26 -20.99
CA LEU A 46 -1.42 -10.42 -21.72
C LEU A 46 -0.63 -11.24 -22.74
N GLU A 47 -0.81 -10.95 -24.02
CA GLU A 47 0.05 -11.52 -25.07
C GLU A 47 1.51 -11.13 -24.84
N GLY A 48 2.40 -12.13 -24.79
CA GLY A 48 3.82 -11.94 -24.43
C GLY A 48 4.10 -11.86 -22.93
N GLY A 49 3.07 -11.85 -22.08
CA GLY A 49 3.17 -11.97 -20.63
C GLY A 49 4.15 -10.98 -19.98
N VAL A 50 5.00 -11.48 -19.07
CA VAL A 50 5.94 -10.63 -18.31
C VAL A 50 6.98 -9.95 -19.21
N ALA A 51 7.35 -10.56 -20.34
CA ALA A 51 8.34 -9.98 -21.25
C ALA A 51 7.78 -8.74 -21.94
N TYR A 52 6.55 -8.83 -22.44
CA TYR A 52 5.86 -7.67 -23.00
C TYR A 52 5.64 -6.59 -21.94
N LEU A 53 5.25 -6.97 -20.71
CA LEU A 53 5.08 -5.99 -19.63
C LEU A 53 6.39 -5.24 -19.32
N ARG A 54 7.55 -5.90 -19.37
CA ARG A 54 8.86 -5.21 -19.22
C ARG A 54 9.11 -4.21 -20.33
N GLN A 55 8.80 -4.55 -21.58
CA GLN A 55 8.95 -3.62 -22.71
C GLN A 55 8.09 -2.37 -22.51
N VAL A 56 6.83 -2.54 -22.09
CA VAL A 56 5.92 -1.41 -21.87
C VAL A 56 6.38 -0.55 -20.69
N VAL A 57 6.69 -1.16 -19.55
CA VAL A 57 6.92 -0.44 -18.28
C VAL A 57 8.35 0.10 -18.16
N LEU A 58 9.34 -0.73 -18.48
CA LEU A 58 10.77 -0.41 -18.29
C LEU A 58 11.37 0.25 -19.54
N GLU A 59 11.00 -0.21 -20.73
CA GLU A 59 11.56 0.27 -22.00
C GLU A 59 10.67 1.33 -22.68
N ASP A 60 9.50 1.63 -22.10
CA ASP A 60 8.52 2.58 -22.61
C ASP A 60 8.17 2.35 -24.09
N SER A 61 8.00 1.08 -24.48
CA SER A 61 7.80 0.69 -25.88
C SER A 61 6.55 1.29 -26.54
N LEU A 62 5.60 1.77 -25.74
CA LEU A 62 4.37 2.43 -26.20
C LEU A 62 4.42 3.97 -26.13
N GLY A 63 5.47 4.55 -25.52
CA GLY A 63 5.61 5.99 -25.35
C GLY A 63 4.57 6.63 -24.41
N ILE A 64 4.06 5.86 -23.44
CA ILE A 64 3.02 6.30 -22.49
C ILE A 64 3.54 6.41 -21.06
N GLY A 65 4.82 6.14 -20.81
CA GLY A 65 5.39 6.10 -19.46
C GLY A 65 5.17 7.38 -18.67
N GLU A 66 5.40 8.54 -19.28
CA GLU A 66 5.19 9.85 -18.63
C GLU A 66 3.71 10.09 -18.30
N GLU A 67 2.79 9.71 -19.20
CA GLU A 67 1.35 9.85 -18.97
C GLU A 67 0.92 9.03 -17.75
N LEU A 68 1.40 7.79 -17.64
CA LEU A 68 1.13 6.92 -16.50
C LEU A 68 1.69 7.51 -15.19
N GLU A 69 2.91 8.06 -15.22
CA GLU A 69 3.51 8.71 -14.05
C GLU A 69 2.68 9.93 -13.58
N GLN A 70 2.19 10.75 -14.51
CA GLN A 70 1.32 11.89 -14.19
C GLN A 70 -0.03 11.45 -13.60
N GLU A 71 -0.61 10.35 -14.07
CA GLU A 71 -1.84 9.80 -13.50
C GLU A 71 -1.63 9.30 -12.07
N MET A 72 -0.53 8.59 -11.81
CA MET A 72 -0.19 8.17 -10.46
C MET A 72 0.02 9.37 -9.53
N ALA A 73 0.73 10.42 -10.00
CA ALA A 73 0.93 11.63 -9.21
C ALA A 73 -0.40 12.25 -8.77
N ARG A 74 -1.40 12.33 -9.64
CA ARG A 74 -2.75 12.83 -9.28
C ARG A 74 -3.42 11.97 -8.20
N ILE A 75 -3.26 10.65 -8.27
CA ILE A 75 -3.81 9.73 -7.27
C ILE A 75 -3.14 9.96 -5.92
N VAL A 76 -1.81 10.05 -5.90
CA VAL A 76 -1.02 10.33 -4.69
C VAL A 76 -1.39 11.69 -4.10
N ASP A 77 -1.49 12.74 -4.92
CA ASP A 77 -1.85 14.09 -4.48
C ASP A 77 -3.27 14.14 -3.90
N SER A 78 -4.18 13.30 -4.40
CA SER A 78 -5.56 13.20 -3.90
C SER A 78 -5.72 12.28 -2.69
N TYR A 79 -4.67 11.56 -2.29
CA TYR A 79 -4.77 10.57 -1.23
C TYR A 79 -5.04 11.23 0.13
N GLN A 80 -6.09 10.76 0.80
CA GLN A 80 -6.40 11.13 2.18
C GLN A 80 -6.34 9.89 3.07
N CYS A 81 -5.59 10.00 4.17
CA CYS A 81 -5.55 8.94 5.17
C CYS A 81 -6.74 9.04 6.13
N GLU A 82 -7.71 8.14 5.98
CA GLU A 82 -8.92 8.11 6.82
C GLU A 82 -8.64 7.93 8.31
N TRP A 83 -7.57 7.21 8.65
CA TRP A 83 -7.14 7.06 10.05
C TRP A 83 -6.58 8.35 10.61
N GLN A 84 -5.75 9.07 9.85
CA GLN A 84 -5.26 10.38 10.27
C GLN A 84 -6.43 11.35 10.46
N THR A 85 -7.39 11.36 9.52
CA THR A 85 -8.62 12.16 9.64
C THR A 85 -9.40 11.83 10.91
N THR A 86 -9.52 10.54 11.24
CA THR A 86 -10.22 10.07 12.45
C THR A 86 -9.50 10.46 13.73
N LEU A 87 -8.17 10.33 13.76
CA LEU A 87 -7.34 10.70 14.92
C LEU A 87 -7.39 12.21 15.20
N ASN A 88 -7.54 13.03 14.16
CA ASN A 88 -7.65 14.48 14.25
C ASN A 88 -9.05 14.96 14.65
N ASP A 89 -10.06 14.08 14.71
CA ASP A 89 -11.44 14.40 15.08
C ASP A 89 -11.79 13.76 16.44
N PRO A 90 -11.83 14.56 17.54
CA PRO A 90 -12.16 14.06 18.87
C PRO A 90 -13.53 13.38 18.96
N GLN A 91 -14.51 13.80 18.14
CA GLN A 91 -15.84 13.19 18.14
C GLN A 91 -15.82 11.81 17.51
N ARG A 92 -15.08 11.64 16.40
CA ARG A 92 -14.89 10.32 15.77
C ARG A 92 -14.06 9.40 16.65
N LEU A 93 -13.01 9.94 17.29
CA LEU A 93 -12.16 9.17 18.19
C LEU A 93 -12.94 8.62 19.39
N ALA A 94 -13.90 9.37 19.92
CA ALA A 94 -14.78 8.93 21.01
C ALA A 94 -15.64 7.70 20.66
N LEU A 95 -15.83 7.39 19.37
CA LEU A 95 -16.52 6.17 18.93
C LEU A 95 -15.68 4.91 19.16
N PHE A 96 -14.35 5.01 19.23
CA PHE A 96 -13.42 3.89 19.42
C PHE A 96 -13.24 3.53 20.90
N ARG A 97 -14.35 3.32 21.62
CA ARG A 97 -14.35 2.81 23.00
C ARG A 97 -14.60 1.31 23.03
N SER A 98 -13.95 0.61 23.96
CA SER A 98 -14.03 -0.86 24.07
C SER A 98 -15.45 -1.36 24.38
N PHE A 99 -16.26 -0.57 25.09
CA PHE A 99 -17.65 -0.91 25.42
C PHE A 99 -18.56 0.30 25.24
N VAL A 100 -19.66 0.13 24.51
CA VAL A 100 -20.66 1.18 24.29
C VAL A 100 -21.57 1.37 25.51
N ASN A 101 -21.72 0.32 26.32
CA ASN A 101 -22.69 0.23 27.42
C ASN A 101 -22.05 0.36 28.82
N SER A 102 -20.76 0.68 28.90
CA SER A 102 -20.06 0.75 30.19
C SER A 102 -18.92 1.74 30.12
N ASP A 103 -18.86 2.63 31.11
CA ASP A 103 -17.75 3.55 31.32
C ASP A 103 -16.62 2.92 32.14
N GLN A 104 -16.77 1.64 32.55
CA GLN A 104 -15.69 0.94 33.24
C GLN A 104 -14.58 0.58 32.24
N PRO A 105 -13.30 0.91 32.52
CA PRO A 105 -12.19 0.46 31.70
C PRO A 105 -12.19 -1.07 31.65
N GLY A 106 -12.25 -1.62 30.44
CA GLY A 106 -12.22 -3.05 30.20
C GLY A 106 -10.98 -3.68 30.81
N ARG A 107 -11.13 -4.80 31.54
CA ARG A 107 -10.00 -5.58 32.12
C ARG A 107 -9.10 -6.25 31.07
N GLY A 108 -9.13 -5.83 29.81
CA GLY A 108 -8.61 -6.55 28.64
C GLY A 108 -7.56 -5.81 27.82
N CYS A 109 -6.77 -4.93 28.43
CA CYS A 109 -5.45 -4.54 27.92
C CYS A 109 -4.66 -3.96 29.09
N ALA A 110 -3.77 -4.78 29.67
CA ALA A 110 -2.83 -4.27 30.65
C ALA A 110 -1.92 -3.25 29.96
N ALA A 111 -1.86 -2.02 30.48
CA ALA A 111 -0.87 -1.04 30.04
C ALA A 111 0.53 -1.66 30.12
N PRO A 112 1.45 -1.37 29.17
CA PRO A 112 2.84 -1.79 29.31
C PRO A 112 3.35 -1.28 30.64
N ARG A 113 3.75 -2.20 31.53
CA ARG A 113 4.32 -1.86 32.84
C ARG A 113 5.48 -0.88 32.57
N SER A 114 5.35 0.34 33.07
CA SER A 114 6.42 1.34 33.07
C SER A 114 7.71 0.66 33.51
N ALA A 115 8.78 0.84 32.71
CA ALA A 115 10.12 0.38 33.05
C ALA A 115 10.43 0.75 34.50
N ARG A 116 10.84 -0.25 35.29
CA ARG A 116 11.29 -0.04 36.67
C ARG A 116 12.39 1.02 36.66
N SER A 117 12.17 2.10 37.40
CA SER A 117 13.22 3.05 37.79
C SER A 117 14.33 2.28 38.53
N ALA A 118 15.46 2.06 37.87
CA ALA A 118 16.70 1.69 38.51
C ALA A 118 17.31 2.95 39.14
N ALA A 119 16.96 3.21 40.39
CA ALA A 119 17.66 4.18 41.23
C ALA A 119 17.57 3.70 42.69
N ALA A 120 18.43 2.73 43.01
CA ALA A 120 18.80 2.40 44.38
C ALA A 120 20.31 2.12 44.38
N ALA A 121 21.08 3.20 44.35
CA ALA A 121 22.50 3.22 44.66
C ALA A 121 22.75 4.49 45.49
N ALA A 122 22.56 4.34 46.80
CA ALA A 122 23.09 5.21 47.85
C ALA A 122 22.79 4.52 49.19
N ASP A 123 23.76 3.73 49.66
CA ASP A 123 24.31 3.74 51.03
C ASP A 123 25.44 2.70 51.13
#